data_AF-A0A3D4H724-F1
#
_entry.id   AF-A0A3D4H724-F1
#
_cell.length_a   1.000
_cell.length_b   1.000
_cell.length_c   1.000
_cell.angle_alpha   90.00
_cell.angle_beta   90.00
_cell.angle_gamma   90.00
#
_symmetry.space_group_name_H-M   'P 1'
#
loop_
_entity.id
_entity.type
_entity.pdbx_description
1 polymer ?
#
loop_
_entity_poly.entity_id
_entity_poly.type
_entity_poly.pdbx_seq_one_letter_code
_entity_poly.pdbx_strand_id
1 'polypeptide(L)'
;MRSKGLFSKLLVIGWFGSLAGFQVWASAERDFDAAAFESKVKPFLEEYCLSCHNEEKRKGERRFDNLEYPIIDDDALVDFQDILDLLNLGDMPPEDEPQPSDAERQEVIDWMTVAVAHTFESRTITGGETILRRLNHR
;
A
#
# COMPACT_ATOMS: atom_id res chain seq x y z
N MET A 1 -32.41 55.68 20.87
CA MET A 1 -31.13 56.19 21.42
C MET A 1 -30.66 55.22 22.49
N ARG A 2 -29.66 54.36 22.27
CA ARG A 2 -28.20 54.59 22.18
C ARG A 2 -27.57 55.02 23.51
N SER A 3 -27.00 54.05 24.24
CA SER A 3 -25.81 54.10 25.13
C SER A 3 -25.97 53.08 26.28
N LYS A 4 -25.24 51.95 26.31
CA LYS A 4 -23.82 51.73 26.67
C LYS A 4 -23.52 51.88 28.18
N GLY A 5 -22.94 50.80 28.74
CA GLY A 5 -22.09 50.79 29.94
C GLY A 5 -22.84 50.56 31.26
N LEU A 6 -22.29 49.95 32.31
CA LEU A 6 -20.97 49.38 32.57
C LEU A 6 -21.09 48.73 33.96
N PHE A 7 -21.02 47.41 34.10
CA PHE A 7 -20.78 46.79 35.42
C PHE A 7 -19.47 46.02 35.39
N SER A 8 -18.50 46.67 36.01
CA SER A 8 -17.19 46.19 36.40
C SER A 8 -17.29 44.89 37.20
N LYS A 9 -16.42 43.93 36.90
CA LYS A 9 -15.52 43.33 37.89
C LYS A 9 -14.34 42.64 37.19
N LEU A 10 -13.16 43.16 37.52
CA LEU A 10 -11.82 42.69 37.20
C LEU A 10 -11.68 41.17 37.41
N LEU A 11 -11.10 40.40 36.49
CA LEU A 11 -9.68 40.40 36.08
C LEU A 11 -8.77 39.91 37.22
N VAL A 12 -8.59 38.59 37.27
CA VAL A 12 -7.38 37.97 37.82
C VAL A 12 -6.62 37.40 36.63
N ILE A 13 -5.56 38.11 36.25
CA ILE A 13 -4.54 37.65 35.32
C ILE A 13 -3.47 36.93 36.14
N GLY A 14 -3.12 35.72 35.71
CA GLY A 14 -1.90 35.02 36.07
C GLY A 14 -1.76 33.81 35.12
N TRP A 15 -1.08 34.00 33.98
CA TRP A 15 0.23 33.39 33.66
C TRP A 15 0.11 31.86 33.45
N PHE A 16 0.35 31.23 32.29
CA PHE A 16 1.35 31.43 31.24
C PHE A 16 1.03 30.45 30.07
N GLY A 17 1.29 30.82 28.81
CA GLY A 17 1.66 29.84 27.77
C GLY A 17 0.61 29.35 26.77
N SER A 18 0.49 30.10 25.67
CA SER A 18 0.25 29.64 24.28
C SER A 18 0.36 28.13 24.00
N LEU A 19 -0.59 27.57 23.24
CA LEU A 19 -0.37 26.92 21.94
C LEU A 19 -1.56 26.00 21.55
N ALA A 20 -2.12 26.30 20.38
CA ALA A 20 -2.57 25.39 19.33
C ALA A 20 -3.21 24.04 19.70
N GLY A 21 -4.39 23.82 19.11
CA GLY A 21 -5.02 22.51 19.00
C GLY A 21 -4.02 21.45 18.57
N PHE A 22 -3.75 20.51 19.47
CA PHE A 22 -3.12 19.25 19.13
C PHE A 22 -4.25 18.34 18.65
N GLN A 23 -4.71 18.55 17.42
CA GLN A 23 -5.41 17.49 16.70
C GLN A 23 -4.39 16.36 16.59
N VAL A 24 -4.63 15.28 17.33
CA VAL A 24 -3.91 14.02 17.17
C VAL A 24 -4.07 13.64 15.71
N TRP A 25 -3.02 13.83 14.92
CA TRP A 25 -2.94 13.32 13.57
C TRP A 25 -3.10 11.81 13.68
N ALA A 26 -4.21 11.30 13.16
CA ALA A 26 -4.38 9.89 12.91
C ALA A 26 -3.19 9.46 12.05
N SER A 27 -2.29 8.68 12.62
CA SER A 27 -1.40 7.86 11.82
C SER A 27 -2.29 7.10 10.84
N ALA A 28 -2.08 7.30 9.54
CA ALA A 28 -2.55 6.35 8.55
C ALA A 28 -1.81 5.04 8.87
N GLU A 29 -2.38 4.24 9.77
CA GLU A 29 -1.81 2.98 10.20
C GLU A 29 -2.05 1.96 9.10
N ARG A 30 -1.15 2.01 8.11
CA ARG A 30 -0.78 0.94 7.17
C ARG A 30 -1.94 0.07 6.70
N ASP A 31 -2.72 0.59 5.77
CA ASP A 31 -3.68 -0.19 4.96
C ASP A 31 -3.02 -1.32 4.14
N PHE A 32 -1.70 -1.53 4.25
CA PHE A 32 -0.90 -2.52 3.52
C PHE A 32 -0.28 -3.59 4.44
N ASP A 33 -0.88 -3.86 5.60
CA ASP A 33 -0.39 -4.88 6.52
C ASP A 33 -0.87 -6.31 6.16
N ALA A 34 -0.41 -7.30 6.93
CA ALA A 34 -0.74 -8.70 6.71
C ALA A 34 -2.22 -9.03 6.95
N ALA A 35 -2.90 -8.27 7.81
CA ALA A 35 -4.33 -8.48 8.04
C ALA A 35 -5.14 -8.03 6.82
N ALA A 36 -4.77 -6.89 6.22
CA ALA A 36 -5.35 -6.42 4.97
C ALA A 36 -5.05 -7.37 3.80
N PHE A 37 -3.84 -7.95 3.74
CA PHE A 37 -3.53 -9.01 2.76
C PHE A 37 -4.49 -10.20 2.86
N GLU A 38 -4.59 -10.80 4.05
CA GLU A 38 -5.40 -12.01 4.26
C GLU A 38 -6.91 -11.76 4.09
N SER A 39 -7.40 -10.56 4.42
CA SER A 39 -8.83 -10.25 4.37
C SER A 39 -9.33 -9.68 3.04
N LYS A 40 -8.45 -9.09 2.22
CA LYS A 40 -8.84 -8.38 0.98
C LYS A 40 -8.12 -8.91 -0.24
N VAL A 41 -6.78 -8.96 -0.19
CA VAL A 41 -5.97 -9.27 -1.36
C VAL A 41 -5.98 -10.76 -1.68
N LYS A 42 -5.78 -11.62 -0.67
CA LYS A 42 -5.74 -13.06 -0.88
C LYS A 42 -7.07 -13.62 -1.41
N PRO A 43 -8.25 -13.28 -0.86
CA PRO A 43 -9.52 -13.72 -1.44
C PRO A 43 -9.73 -13.23 -2.87
N PHE A 44 -9.28 -12.00 -3.19
CA PHE A 44 -9.33 -11.49 -4.56
C PHE A 44 -8.47 -12.33 -5.50
N LEU A 45 -7.23 -12.67 -5.11
CA LEU A 45 -6.36 -13.51 -5.92
C LEU A 45 -6.94 -14.92 -6.10
N GLU A 46 -7.53 -15.49 -5.04
CA GLU A 46 -8.20 -16.79 -5.09
C GLU A 46 -9.34 -16.83 -6.11
N GLU A 47 -10.19 -15.79 -6.12
CA GLU A 47 -11.33 -15.69 -7.04
C GLU A 47 -10.90 -15.41 -8.48
N TYR A 48 -9.99 -14.44 -8.67
CA TYR A 48 -9.75 -13.84 -9.99
C TYR A 48 -8.45 -14.30 -10.67
N CYS A 49 -7.49 -14.87 -9.93
CA CYS A 49 -6.18 -15.24 -10.46
C CYS A 49 -5.91 -16.75 -10.42
N LEU A 50 -6.27 -17.42 -9.33
CA LEU A 50 -5.88 -18.82 -9.09
C LEU A 50 -6.65 -19.83 -9.95
N SER A 51 -7.71 -19.43 -10.66
CA SER A 51 -8.38 -20.30 -11.63
C SER A 51 -7.47 -20.66 -12.81
N CYS A 52 -6.46 -19.84 -13.12
CA CYS A 52 -5.52 -19.98 -14.24
C CYS A 52 -4.04 -20.06 -13.80
N HIS A 53 -3.67 -19.39 -12.71
CA HIS A 53 -2.29 -19.24 -12.23
C HIS A 53 -2.01 -20.09 -10.98
N ASN A 54 -2.39 -21.35 -11.02
CA ASN A 54 -2.17 -22.35 -9.95
C ASN A 54 -1.13 -23.41 -10.36
N GLU A 55 -0.84 -24.34 -9.45
CA GLU A 55 0.10 -25.45 -9.68
C GLU A 55 -0.18 -26.28 -10.95
N GLU A 56 -1.45 -26.50 -11.28
CA GLU A 56 -1.83 -27.39 -12.39
C GLU A 56 -1.78 -26.68 -13.76
N LYS A 57 -2.41 -25.50 -13.87
CA LYS A 57 -2.59 -24.79 -15.15
C LYS A 57 -1.42 -23.89 -15.52
N ARG A 58 -0.86 -23.18 -14.53
CA ARG A 58 0.32 -22.30 -14.69
C ARG A 58 0.31 -21.44 -15.96
N LYS A 59 -0.82 -20.80 -16.28
CA LYS A 59 -0.96 -20.03 -17.53
C LYS A 59 0.11 -18.93 -17.59
N GLY A 60 0.78 -18.81 -18.74
CA GLY A 60 1.89 -17.87 -18.89
C GLY A 60 3.11 -18.19 -18.02
N GLU A 61 3.26 -19.45 -17.60
CA GLU A 61 4.33 -19.94 -16.71
C GLU A 61 4.34 -19.31 -15.31
N ARG A 62 3.25 -18.62 -14.93
CA ARG A 62 3.10 -17.97 -13.62
C ARG A 62 2.30 -18.81 -12.63
N ARG A 63 2.72 -18.76 -11.37
CA ARG A 63 2.07 -19.40 -10.22
C ARG A 63 1.90 -18.39 -9.10
N PHE A 64 0.66 -18.13 -8.70
CA PHE A 64 0.32 -17.17 -7.63
C PHE A 64 -0.29 -17.87 -6.41
N ASP A 65 -0.43 -19.19 -6.44
CA ASP A 65 -0.99 -19.99 -5.35
C ASP A 65 -0.11 -20.03 -4.10
N ASN A 66 1.18 -19.67 -4.24
CA ASN A 66 2.14 -19.57 -3.13
C ASN A 66 2.45 -18.10 -2.76
N LEU A 67 1.68 -17.14 -3.28
CA LEU A 67 1.94 -15.73 -3.01
C LEU A 67 1.58 -15.42 -1.55
N GLU A 68 2.58 -15.01 -0.77
CA GLU A 68 2.45 -14.71 0.65
C GLU A 68 2.93 -13.29 0.96
N TYR A 69 2.40 -12.72 2.04
CA TYR A 69 2.86 -11.46 2.60
C TYR A 69 3.33 -11.68 4.05
N PRO A 70 4.47 -11.11 4.49
CA PRO A 70 5.30 -10.10 3.83
C PRO A 70 6.09 -10.62 2.61
N ILE A 71 6.46 -9.72 1.69
CA ILE A 71 7.24 -10.05 0.48
C ILE A 71 8.69 -10.37 0.88
N ILE A 72 9.05 -11.66 0.87
CA ILE A 72 10.32 -12.14 1.45
C ILE A 72 11.52 -12.11 0.50
N ASP A 73 11.33 -12.25 -0.82
CA ASP A 73 12.42 -12.36 -1.81
C ASP A 73 12.14 -11.62 -3.13
N ASP A 74 13.16 -11.53 -4.00
CA ASP A 74 13.12 -10.80 -5.27
C ASP A 74 12.09 -11.38 -6.25
N ASP A 75 11.93 -12.70 -6.28
CA ASP A 75 10.97 -13.37 -7.15
C ASP A 75 9.53 -13.01 -6.74
N ALA A 76 9.22 -13.06 -5.44
CA ALA A 76 7.92 -12.64 -4.92
C ALA A 76 7.64 -11.15 -5.24
N LEU A 77 8.64 -10.27 -5.10
CA LEU A 77 8.48 -8.85 -5.41
C LEU A 77 8.14 -8.63 -6.90
N VAL A 78 8.79 -9.38 -7.79
CA VAL A 78 8.49 -9.34 -9.23
C VAL A 78 7.07 -9.82 -9.49
N ASP A 79 6.64 -10.93 -8.88
CA ASP A 79 5.26 -11.42 -9.06
C ASP A 79 4.21 -10.43 -8.56
N PHE A 80 4.42 -9.79 -7.40
CA PHE A 80 3.52 -8.72 -6.92
C PHE A 80 3.48 -7.52 -7.87
N GLN A 81 4.62 -7.10 -8.43
CA GLN A 81 4.67 -6.01 -9.40
C GLN A 81 3.94 -6.37 -10.70
N ASP A 82 4.12 -7.59 -11.21
CA ASP A 82 3.48 -8.05 -12.44
C ASP A 82 1.96 -8.15 -12.29
N ILE A 83 1.47 -8.65 -11.15
CA ILE A 83 0.04 -8.65 -10.84
C ILE A 83 -0.49 -7.20 -10.80
N LEU A 84 0.21 -6.31 -10.07
CA LEU A 84 -0.17 -4.90 -9.99
C LEU A 84 -0.27 -4.24 -11.36
N ASP A 85 0.70 -4.49 -12.25
CA ASP A 85 0.71 -3.93 -13.60
C ASP A 85 -0.47 -4.44 -14.44
N LEU A 86 -0.74 -5.75 -14.41
CA LEU A 86 -1.86 -6.35 -15.15
C LEU A 86 -3.21 -5.87 -14.64
N LEU A 87 -3.37 -5.67 -13.31
CA LEU A 87 -4.58 -5.10 -12.73
C LEU A 87 -4.78 -3.64 -13.13
N ASN A 88 -3.71 -2.84 -13.18
CA ASN A 88 -3.77 -1.45 -13.64
C ASN A 88 -4.13 -1.35 -15.13
N LEU A 89 -3.67 -2.29 -15.94
CA LEU A 89 -4.02 -2.38 -17.36
C LEU A 89 -5.45 -2.89 -17.58
N GLY A 90 -6.00 -3.62 -16.61
CA GLY A 90 -7.28 -4.32 -16.75
C GLY A 90 -7.19 -5.54 -17.67
N ASP A 91 -5.98 -6.06 -17.90
CA ASP A 91 -5.72 -7.23 -18.76
C ASP A 91 -6.01 -8.55 -18.04
N MET A 92 -6.07 -8.51 -16.69
CA MET A 92 -6.41 -9.66 -15.85
C MET A 92 -7.55 -9.33 -14.89
N PRO A 93 -8.54 -10.22 -14.74
CA PRO A 93 -8.73 -11.48 -15.51
C PRO A 93 -9.01 -11.22 -17.00
N PRO A 94 -8.83 -12.19 -17.91
CA PRO A 94 -9.17 -12.01 -19.32
C PRO A 94 -10.68 -11.85 -19.50
N GLU A 95 -11.12 -11.24 -20.61
CA GLU A 95 -12.52 -10.85 -20.84
C GLU A 95 -13.54 -12.00 -20.75
N ASP A 96 -13.12 -13.25 -20.94
CA ASP A 96 -13.95 -14.45 -20.87
C ASP A 96 -14.07 -15.06 -19.46
N GLU A 97 -13.38 -14.50 -18.46
CA GLU A 97 -13.40 -14.91 -17.06
C GLU A 97 -14.17 -13.90 -16.18
N PRO A 98 -14.61 -14.30 -14.97
CA PRO A 98 -15.25 -13.39 -14.02
C PRO A 98 -14.40 -12.15 -13.76
N GLN A 99 -15.00 -10.97 -13.91
CA GLN A 99 -14.32 -9.68 -13.73
C GLN A 99 -14.64 -9.11 -12.34
N PRO A 100 -13.64 -8.58 -11.61
CA PRO A 100 -13.90 -7.84 -10.39
C PRO A 100 -14.63 -6.53 -10.69
N SER A 101 -15.36 -6.02 -9.70
CA SER A 101 -15.84 -4.63 -9.76
C SER A 101 -14.66 -3.65 -9.78
N ASP A 102 -14.87 -2.46 -10.37
CA ASP A 102 -13.83 -1.41 -10.39
C ASP A 102 -13.38 -1.04 -8.97
N ALA A 103 -14.29 -1.08 -8.00
CA ALA A 103 -14.00 -0.78 -6.60
C ALA A 103 -13.12 -1.87 -5.95
N GLU A 104 -13.44 -3.15 -6.13
CA GLU A 104 -12.60 -4.25 -5.64
C GLU A 104 -11.21 -4.22 -6.27
N ARG A 105 -11.14 -4.04 -7.59
CA ARG A 105 -9.86 -3.97 -8.31
C ARG A 105 -9.02 -2.82 -7.79
N GLN A 106 -9.61 -1.63 -7.61
CA GLN A 106 -8.90 -0.47 -7.09
C GLN A 106 -8.39 -0.68 -5.66
N GLU A 107 -9.20 -1.30 -4.79
CA GLU A 107 -8.79 -1.59 -3.42
C GLU A 107 -7.54 -2.48 -3.34
N VAL A 108 -7.45 -3.49 -4.22
CA VAL A 108 -6.27 -4.36 -4.30
C VAL A 108 -5.07 -3.65 -4.93
N ILE A 109 -5.29 -2.85 -5.98
CA ILE A 109 -4.23 -2.03 -6.61
C ILE A 109 -3.62 -1.08 -5.58
N ASP A 110 -4.44 -0.39 -4.78
CA ASP A 110 -3.97 0.55 -3.77
C ASP A 110 -3.12 -0.16 -2.71
N TRP A 111 -3.58 -1.31 -2.23
CA TRP A 111 -2.83 -2.14 -1.28
C TRP A 111 -1.48 -2.58 -1.86
N MET A 112 -1.49 -3.15 -3.07
CA MET A 112 -0.30 -3.70 -3.72
C MET A 112 0.73 -2.61 -4.05
N THR A 113 0.26 -1.44 -4.48
CA THR A 113 1.13 -0.29 -4.78
C THR A 113 1.98 0.08 -3.56
N VAL A 114 1.38 0.16 -2.37
CA VAL A 114 2.11 0.52 -1.17
C VAL A 114 3.01 -0.63 -0.70
N ALA A 115 2.54 -1.87 -0.74
CA ALA A 115 3.32 -3.05 -0.34
C ALA A 115 4.59 -3.22 -1.19
N VAL A 116 4.46 -3.07 -2.51
CA VAL A 116 5.56 -3.16 -3.47
C VAL A 116 6.54 -2.00 -3.26
N ALA A 117 6.05 -0.76 -3.18
CA ALA A 117 6.90 0.41 -2.99
C ALA A 117 7.71 0.34 -1.68
N HIS A 118 7.07 -0.05 -0.57
CA HIS A 118 7.73 -0.23 0.73
C HIS A 118 8.81 -1.32 0.67
N THR A 119 8.52 -2.43 -0.02
CA THR A 119 9.48 -3.53 -0.17
C THR A 119 10.68 -3.08 -1.01
N PHE A 120 10.47 -2.39 -2.13
CA PHE A 120 11.54 -1.82 -2.93
C PHE A 120 12.44 -0.88 -2.12
N GLU A 121 11.85 0.06 -1.38
CA GLU A 121 12.61 0.99 -0.54
C GLU A 121 13.49 0.22 0.48
N SER A 122 12.91 -0.76 1.18
CA SER A 122 13.65 -1.59 2.15
C SER A 122 14.83 -2.35 1.54
N ARG A 123 14.73 -2.76 0.27
CA ARG A 123 15.80 -3.47 -0.46
C ARG A 123 16.86 -2.55 -0.99
N THR A 124 16.51 -1.35 -1.44
CA THR A 124 17.50 -0.35 -1.86
C THR A 124 18.36 0.13 -0.69
N ILE A 125 17.77 0.26 0.51
CA ILE A 125 18.48 0.64 1.73
C ILE A 125 19.45 -0.46 2.19
N THR A 126 19.06 -1.73 2.07
CA THR A 126 19.90 -2.87 2.49
C THR A 126 20.91 -3.31 1.42
N GLY A 127 20.65 -3.05 0.13
CA GLY A 127 21.48 -3.40 -1.02
C GLY A 127 22.57 -2.39 -1.40
N GLY A 128 22.74 -1.31 -0.62
CA GLY A 128 23.67 -0.20 -0.91
C GLY A 128 25.17 -0.50 -0.79
N GLU A 129 25.58 -1.76 -0.58
CA GLU A 129 26.99 -2.16 -0.58
C GLU A 129 27.45 -2.72 -1.95
N THR A 130 26.98 -2.12 -3.06
CA THR A 130 27.55 -2.40 -4.37
C THR A 130 28.95 -1.77 -4.46
N ILE A 131 29.98 -2.53 -4.11
CA ILE A 131 31.37 -2.18 -4.43
C ILE A 131 31.43 -1.94 -5.95
N LEU A 132 31.69 -0.69 -6.33
CA LEU A 132 32.01 -0.28 -7.69
C LEU A 132 33.18 -1.13 -8.21
N ARG A 133 32.88 -2.22 -8.92
CA ARG A 133 33.88 -2.98 -9.65
C ARG A 133 34.20 -2.17 -10.89
N ARG A 134 35.32 -1.42 -10.85
CA ARG A 134 35.82 -0.67 -12.00
C ARG A 134 35.86 -1.58 -13.24
N LEU A 135 34.97 -1.31 -14.19
CA LEU A 135 35.06 -1.86 -15.53
C LEU A 135 36.27 -1.19 -16.21
N ASN A 136 37.33 -1.95 -16.44
CA ASN A 136 38.40 -1.55 -17.36
C ASN A 136 37.94 -1.94 -18.78
N HIS A 137 37.65 -0.94 -19.61
CA HIS A 137 37.50 -1.13 -21.05
C HIS A 137 38.89 -1.28 -21.71
N ARG A 138 39.01 -2.21 -22.65
CA ARG A 138 40.12 -2.31 -23.63
C ARG A 138 39.51 -2.34 -25.03
#